data_AF-A0A1D6Q2N0-F1
#
_entry.id   AF-A0A1D6Q2N0-F1
#
_cell.length_a   1.000
_cell.length_b   1.000
_cell.length_c   1.000
_cell.angle_alpha   90.00
_cell.angle_beta   90.00
_cell.angle_gamma   90.00
#
_symmetry.space_group_name_H-M   'P 1'
#
loop_
_entity.id
_entity.type
_entity.pdbx_description
1 polymer ?
#
loop_
_entity_poly.entity_id
_entity_poly.type
_entity_poly.pdbx_seq_one_letter_code
_entity_poly.pdbx_strand_id
1 'polypeptide(L)'
;MKKEINQAFWPVDKEYNELRSKSQEAEQELKFTHSKVTDAREQLTKLRRDMDAKRRFLDSKLQSILQISANVDMFPKVLQDAMNKRDEQKRLENFANGMREMLAPFEHLARKNHVCPCCERAFTPDEEDEFVKKQRMQNSSTAERSKALAMESSNAEALFQQLDKLRTIYDAYVKLVEETIPLAEKNLNQHLADESQKAQAFDDLLGVLAHVQMDRDAVEALLQPTDTIDRHVHEIQQLVKEVEDLEYALDSSGRGVKSLEEIQLELNFLQRTRDTLIVEVDDLRDQHRMLNEDMSSAQVRWHNAREEKVKASSILERFQKSEEELVLLAEEKEQLIVEKKLLEESLDPLSKEKESLLQEYNALKQKLDEEYHQLAERKREFQQELDALGRLSMKIKGLGILFHFSDFHLPDFCCLLVT
;
A
#
# COMPACT_ATOMS: atom_id res chain seq x y z
N MET A 1 -33.26 26.45 -51.66
CA MET A 1 -32.18 25.49 -51.34
C MET A 1 -31.07 26.07 -50.46
N LYS A 2 -30.13 26.91 -50.93
CA LYS A 2 -29.03 27.45 -50.09
C LYS A 2 -29.48 28.12 -48.80
N LYS A 3 -30.56 28.92 -48.87
CA LYS A 3 -31.13 29.57 -47.69
C LYS A 3 -31.70 28.56 -46.69
N GLU A 4 -32.32 27.49 -47.15
CA GLU A 4 -32.96 26.47 -46.30
C GLU A 4 -31.92 25.59 -45.61
N ILE A 5 -30.86 25.18 -46.32
CA ILE A 5 -29.78 24.37 -45.74
C ILE A 5 -29.00 25.18 -44.70
N ASN A 6 -28.69 26.45 -45.00
CA ASN A 6 -28.08 27.34 -43.99
C ASN A 6 -29.02 27.55 -42.79
N GLN A 7 -30.33 27.70 -43.00
CA GLN A 7 -31.30 27.82 -41.91
C GLN A 7 -31.41 26.55 -41.05
N ALA A 8 -31.14 25.37 -41.61
CA ALA A 8 -31.12 24.10 -40.89
C ALA A 8 -29.79 23.86 -40.16
N PHE A 9 -28.65 24.29 -40.72
CA PHE A 9 -27.33 24.07 -40.15
C PHE A 9 -27.10 24.82 -38.84
N TRP A 10 -27.39 26.13 -38.82
CA TRP A 10 -27.09 26.99 -37.67
C TRP A 10 -27.73 26.55 -36.35
N PRO A 11 -29.01 26.13 -36.31
CA PRO A 11 -29.62 25.59 -35.09
C PRO A 11 -28.93 24.32 -34.58
N VAL A 12 -28.60 23.38 -35.47
CA VAL A 12 -27.96 22.10 -35.11
C VAL A 12 -26.53 22.31 -34.62
N ASP A 13 -25.77 23.20 -35.28
CA ASP A 13 -24.43 23.57 -34.83
C ASP A 13 -24.46 24.25 -33.45
N LYS A 14 -25.45 25.13 -33.22
CA LYS A 14 -25.66 25.75 -31.91
C LYS A 14 -25.99 24.72 -30.83
N GLU A 15 -26.91 23.79 -31.10
CA GLU A 15 -27.29 22.71 -30.17
C GLU A 15 -26.09 21.81 -29.84
N TYR A 16 -25.30 21.42 -30.85
CA TYR A 16 -24.06 20.67 -30.66
C TYR A 16 -23.10 21.40 -29.71
N ASN A 17 -22.85 22.69 -29.95
CA ASN A 17 -21.92 23.47 -29.14
C ASN A 17 -22.42 23.65 -27.69
N GLU A 18 -23.72 23.83 -27.49
CA GLU A 18 -24.32 23.88 -26.15
C GLU A 18 -24.20 22.54 -25.41
N LEU A 19 -24.50 21.43 -26.09
CA LEU A 19 -24.36 20.09 -25.53
C LEU A 19 -22.90 19.75 -25.22
N ARG A 20 -21.97 20.16 -26.08
CA ARG A 20 -20.53 20.01 -25.85
C ARG A 20 -20.04 20.79 -24.63
N SER A 21 -20.56 21.99 -24.40
CA SER A 21 -20.24 22.74 -23.17
C SER A 21 -20.76 22.01 -21.93
N LYS A 22 -22.03 21.55 -21.98
CA LYS A 22 -22.63 20.77 -20.89
C LYS A 22 -21.91 19.45 -20.63
N SER A 23 -21.38 18.80 -21.67
CA SER A 23 -20.59 17.57 -21.51
C SER A 23 -19.30 17.83 -20.76
N GLN A 24 -18.61 18.93 -21.07
CA GLN A 24 -17.40 19.31 -20.36
C GLN A 24 -17.68 19.66 -18.89
N GLU A 25 -18.78 20.34 -18.60
CA GLU A 25 -19.21 20.64 -17.23
C GLU A 25 -19.53 19.35 -16.46
N ALA A 26 -20.29 18.43 -17.06
CA ALA A 26 -20.63 17.13 -16.46
C ALA A 26 -19.38 16.26 -16.22
N GLU A 27 -18.41 16.28 -17.13
CA GLU A 27 -17.12 15.60 -16.96
C GLU A 27 -16.34 16.16 -15.75
N GLN A 28 -16.32 17.47 -15.58
CA GLN A 28 -15.67 18.11 -14.43
C GLN A 28 -16.37 17.76 -13.11
N GLU A 29 -17.70 17.75 -13.10
CA GLU A 29 -18.46 17.36 -11.91
C GLU A 29 -18.25 15.88 -11.55
N LEU A 30 -18.17 15.00 -12.55
CA LEU A 30 -17.84 13.60 -12.36
C LEU A 30 -16.44 13.45 -11.75
N LYS A 31 -15.43 14.15 -12.29
CA LYS A 31 -14.05 14.15 -11.73
C LYS A 31 -14.01 14.63 -10.29
N PHE A 32 -14.76 15.68 -9.95
CA PHE A 32 -14.85 16.18 -8.58
C PHE A 32 -15.57 15.20 -7.64
N THR A 33 -16.56 14.47 -8.14
CA THR A 33 -17.27 13.47 -7.33
C THR A 33 -16.39 12.23 -7.11
N HIS A 34 -15.66 11.82 -8.14
CA HIS A 34 -14.63 10.78 -8.05
C HIS A 34 -13.56 11.13 -7.01
N SER A 35 -13.07 12.38 -7.00
CA SER A 35 -12.06 12.82 -6.02
C SER A 35 -12.58 12.70 -4.58
N LYS A 36 -13.85 13.03 -4.32
CA LYS A 36 -14.48 12.83 -3.00
C LYS A 36 -14.56 11.36 -2.60
N VAL A 37 -14.81 10.46 -3.56
CA VAL A 37 -14.83 9.01 -3.31
C VAL A 37 -13.45 8.51 -2.91
N THR A 38 -12.39 8.95 -3.60
CA THR A 38 -11.00 8.65 -3.19
C THR A 38 -10.68 9.19 -1.81
N ASP A 39 -11.00 10.45 -1.51
CA ASP A 39 -10.75 11.06 -0.20
C ASP A 39 -11.47 10.29 0.92
N ALA A 40 -12.73 9.91 0.69
CA ALA A 40 -13.51 9.13 1.64
C ALA A 40 -12.92 7.72 1.86
N ARG A 41 -12.42 7.07 0.81
CA ARG A 41 -11.73 5.76 0.91
C ARG A 41 -10.42 5.88 1.70
N GLU A 42 -9.65 6.94 1.49
CA GLU A 42 -8.42 7.19 2.24
C GLU A 42 -8.70 7.43 3.72
N GLN A 43 -9.69 8.27 4.04
CA GLN A 43 -10.11 8.53 5.42
C GLN A 43 -10.54 7.24 6.11
N LEU A 44 -11.34 6.41 5.44
CA LEU A 44 -11.81 5.14 5.96
C LEU A 44 -10.67 4.14 6.19
N THR A 45 -9.69 4.12 5.28
CA THR A 45 -8.46 3.34 5.45
C THR A 45 -7.67 3.80 6.69
N LYS A 46 -7.57 5.11 6.91
CA LYS A 46 -6.91 5.68 8.09
C LYS A 46 -7.64 5.30 9.38
N LEU A 47 -8.98 5.37 9.41
CA LEU A 47 -9.79 4.97 10.56
C LEU A 47 -9.63 3.48 10.88
N ARG A 48 -9.63 2.60 9.87
CA ARG A 48 -9.39 1.16 10.05
C ARG A 48 -7.99 0.88 10.61
N ARG A 49 -6.96 1.59 10.15
CA ARG A 49 -5.60 1.49 10.71
C ARG A 49 -5.52 1.93 12.17
N ASP A 50 -6.20 3.03 12.55
CA ASP A 50 -6.24 3.48 13.94
C ASP A 50 -6.98 2.46 14.84
N MET A 51 -8.10 1.93 14.36
CA MET A 51 -8.83 0.84 15.03
C MET A 51 -7.93 -0.38 15.26
N ASP A 52 -7.22 -0.85 14.22
CA ASP A 52 -6.31 -1.99 14.33
C ASP A 52 -5.13 -1.72 15.28
N ALA A 53 -4.58 -0.51 15.25
CA ALA A 53 -3.51 -0.10 16.17
C ALA A 53 -3.98 -0.12 17.63
N LYS A 54 -5.17 0.42 17.91
CA LYS A 54 -5.77 0.38 19.25
C LYS A 54 -6.09 -1.05 19.69
N ARG A 55 -6.64 -1.88 18.80
CA ARG A 55 -6.91 -3.30 19.06
C ARG A 55 -5.62 -4.02 19.47
N ARG A 56 -4.57 -3.95 18.65
CA ARG A 56 -3.27 -4.60 18.93
C ARG A 56 -2.65 -4.10 20.24
N PHE A 57 -2.74 -2.80 20.51
CA PHE A 57 -2.28 -2.23 21.76
C PHE A 57 -3.04 -2.80 22.97
N LEU A 58 -4.37 -2.84 22.90
CA LEU A 58 -5.22 -3.40 23.96
C LEU A 58 -4.95 -4.88 24.16
N ASP A 59 -4.90 -5.68 23.09
CA ASP A 59 -4.59 -7.11 23.14
C ASP A 59 -3.22 -7.37 23.81
N SER A 60 -2.18 -6.66 23.37
CA SER A 60 -0.83 -6.78 23.94
C SER A 60 -0.79 -6.41 25.42
N LYS A 61 -1.47 -5.34 25.83
CA LYS A 61 -1.54 -4.92 27.23
C LYS A 61 -2.34 -5.90 28.07
N LEU A 62 -3.45 -6.42 27.56
CA LEU A 62 -4.26 -7.41 28.26
C LEU A 62 -3.50 -8.71 28.49
N GLN A 63 -2.78 -9.20 27.47
CA GLN A 63 -1.93 -10.38 27.60
C GLN A 63 -0.80 -10.14 28.62
N SER A 64 -0.18 -8.96 28.60
CA SER A 64 0.88 -8.61 29.56
C SER A 64 0.39 -8.54 31.00
N ILE A 65 -0.83 -8.01 31.24
CA ILE A 65 -1.39 -7.84 32.59
C ILE A 65 -1.90 -9.17 33.13
N LEU A 66 -2.62 -9.94 32.31
CA LEU A 66 -3.32 -11.14 32.76
C LEU A 66 -2.48 -12.42 32.64
N GLN A 67 -1.36 -12.37 31.90
CA GLN A 67 -0.49 -13.52 31.62
C GLN A 67 -1.23 -14.72 30.99
N ILE A 68 -2.36 -14.46 30.34
CA ILE A 68 -3.19 -15.43 29.59
C ILE A 68 -3.43 -14.89 28.18
N SER A 69 -3.83 -15.77 27.26
CA SER A 69 -4.33 -15.35 25.95
C SER A 69 -5.65 -14.60 26.13
N ALA A 70 -5.58 -13.28 26.13
CA ALA A 70 -6.73 -12.39 26.20
C ALA A 70 -6.84 -11.56 24.91
N ASN A 71 -8.07 -11.23 24.56
CA ASN A 71 -8.41 -10.35 23.44
C ASN A 71 -9.21 -9.14 23.93
N VAL A 72 -9.32 -8.13 23.07
CA VAL A 72 -10.02 -6.86 23.34
C VAL A 72 -11.49 -7.07 23.73
N ASP A 73 -12.14 -8.10 23.19
CA ASP A 73 -13.56 -8.39 23.46
C ASP A 73 -13.79 -8.87 24.91
N MET A 74 -12.77 -9.44 25.54
CA MET A 74 -12.82 -9.84 26.95
C MET A 74 -12.65 -8.67 27.91
N PHE A 75 -12.18 -7.50 27.45
CA PHE A 75 -11.83 -6.36 28.31
C PHE A 75 -12.95 -5.94 29.28
N PRO A 76 -14.23 -5.77 28.85
CA PRO A 76 -15.30 -5.34 29.77
C PRO A 76 -15.50 -6.30 30.93
N LYS A 77 -15.48 -7.60 30.64
CA LYS A 77 -15.67 -8.65 31.65
C LYS A 77 -14.47 -8.71 32.60
N VAL A 78 -13.25 -8.67 32.06
CA VAL A 78 -12.02 -8.68 32.86
C VAL A 78 -11.95 -7.48 33.80
N LEU A 79 -12.29 -6.29 33.32
CA LEU A 79 -12.30 -5.06 34.13
C LEU A 79 -13.33 -5.18 35.26
N GLN A 80 -14.52 -5.70 34.97
CA GLN A 80 -15.57 -5.92 35.96
C GLN A 80 -15.16 -6.97 37.01
N ASP A 81 -14.58 -8.09 36.58
CA ASP A 81 -14.12 -9.15 37.48
C ASP A 81 -12.98 -8.66 38.40
N ALA A 82 -12.06 -7.85 37.87
CA ALA A 82 -11.00 -7.22 38.66
C ALA A 82 -11.55 -6.23 39.68
N MET A 83 -12.56 -5.44 39.31
CA MET A 83 -13.24 -4.51 40.21
C MET A 83 -13.93 -5.26 41.36
N ASN A 84 -14.69 -6.32 41.03
CA ASN A 84 -15.37 -7.16 42.02
C ASN A 84 -14.36 -7.81 42.98
N LYS A 85 -13.23 -8.31 42.46
CA LYS A 85 -12.18 -8.94 43.26
C LYS A 85 -11.50 -7.95 44.20
N ARG A 86 -11.22 -6.73 43.74
CA ARG A 86 -10.69 -5.63 44.56
C ARG A 86 -11.64 -5.32 45.72
N ASP A 87 -12.93 -5.14 45.42
CA ASP A 87 -13.93 -4.77 46.43
C ASP A 87 -14.12 -5.88 47.49
N GLU A 88 -14.12 -7.14 47.05
CA GLU A 88 -14.17 -8.29 47.95
C GLU A 88 -12.94 -8.37 48.86
N GLN A 89 -11.73 -8.24 48.30
CA GLN A 89 -10.50 -8.35 49.09
C GLN A 89 -10.35 -7.19 50.08
N LYS A 90 -10.73 -5.97 49.67
CA LYS A 90 -10.75 -4.81 50.56
C LYS A 90 -11.75 -4.99 51.70
N ARG A 91 -12.92 -5.60 51.45
CA ARG A 91 -13.89 -5.95 52.49
C ARG A 91 -13.31 -6.95 53.50
N LEU A 92 -12.66 -8.01 53.01
CA LEU A 92 -12.04 -9.04 53.85
C LEU A 92 -10.91 -8.49 54.71
N GLU A 93 -10.05 -7.64 54.13
CA GLU A 93 -9.00 -6.93 54.85
C GLU A 93 -9.57 -6.04 55.96
N ASN A 94 -10.55 -5.20 55.64
CA ASN A 94 -11.21 -4.33 56.61
C ASN A 94 -11.85 -5.13 57.75
N PHE A 95 -12.51 -6.24 57.44
CA PHE A 95 -13.10 -7.13 58.44
C PHE A 95 -12.04 -7.75 59.36
N ALA A 96 -10.93 -8.25 58.79
CA ALA A 96 -9.84 -8.83 59.56
C ALA A 96 -9.12 -7.80 60.44
N ASN A 97 -8.94 -6.58 59.95
CA ASN A 97 -8.37 -5.47 60.70
C ASN A 97 -9.28 -5.06 61.87
N GLY A 98 -10.59 -4.91 61.63
CA GLY A 98 -11.55 -4.60 62.68
C GLY A 98 -11.61 -5.67 63.77
N MET A 99 -11.60 -6.96 63.38
CA MET A 99 -11.52 -8.08 64.34
C MET A 99 -10.25 -8.03 65.20
N ARG A 100 -9.11 -7.68 64.61
CA ARG A 100 -7.85 -7.54 65.35
C ARG A 100 -7.90 -6.37 66.33
N GLU A 101 -8.37 -5.21 65.91
CA GLU A 101 -8.48 -4.01 66.75
C GLU A 101 -9.39 -4.25 67.96
N MET A 102 -10.49 -4.99 67.77
CA MET A 102 -11.41 -5.35 68.86
C MET A 102 -10.79 -6.31 69.88
N LEU A 103 -9.95 -7.27 69.45
CA LEU A 103 -9.34 -8.27 70.32
C LEU A 103 -8.01 -7.82 70.95
N ALA A 104 -7.33 -6.83 70.36
CA ALA A 104 -6.04 -6.35 70.82
C ALA A 104 -5.99 -5.94 72.32
N PRO A 105 -7.02 -5.29 72.91
CA PRO A 105 -7.00 -4.90 74.32
C PRO A 105 -7.14 -6.06 75.31
N PHE A 106 -7.57 -7.25 74.87
CA PHE A 106 -8.03 -8.32 75.78
C PHE A 106 -6.91 -8.89 76.64
N GLU A 107 -5.70 -9.00 76.11
CA GLU A 107 -4.52 -9.40 76.90
C GLU A 107 -4.23 -8.39 78.01
N HIS A 108 -4.21 -7.10 77.68
CA HIS A 108 -3.93 -6.03 78.65
C HIS A 108 -5.01 -5.95 79.72
N LEU A 109 -6.28 -6.04 79.34
CA LEU A 109 -7.43 -6.03 80.27
C LEU A 109 -7.39 -7.23 81.23
N ALA A 110 -7.09 -8.43 80.72
CA ALA A 110 -6.97 -9.62 81.56
C ALA A 110 -5.83 -9.51 82.58
N ARG A 111 -4.64 -9.03 82.17
CA ARG A 111 -3.49 -8.84 83.07
C ARG A 111 -3.68 -7.71 84.10
N LYS A 112 -4.41 -6.66 83.74
CA LYS A 112 -4.64 -5.50 84.62
C LYS A 112 -5.70 -5.77 85.68
N ASN A 113 -6.78 -6.45 85.31
CA ASN A 113 -7.95 -6.61 86.16
C ASN A 113 -8.10 -8.02 86.74
N HIS A 114 -7.31 -9.01 86.29
CA HIS A 114 -7.39 -10.42 86.69
C HIS A 114 -8.78 -11.06 86.53
N VAL A 115 -9.57 -10.55 85.57
CA VAL A 115 -10.91 -11.04 85.21
C VAL A 115 -11.03 -11.24 83.70
N CYS A 116 -11.95 -12.12 83.27
CA CYS A 116 -12.24 -12.36 81.86
C CYS A 116 -12.88 -11.12 81.21
N PRO A 117 -12.32 -10.55 80.12
CA PRO A 117 -12.88 -9.37 79.44
C PRO A 117 -14.27 -9.58 78.82
N CYS A 118 -14.73 -10.82 78.67
CA CYS A 118 -16.03 -11.13 78.06
C CYS A 118 -17.15 -11.31 79.08
N CYS A 119 -16.86 -11.86 80.27
CA CYS A 119 -17.88 -12.24 81.26
C CYS A 119 -17.56 -11.78 82.69
N GLU A 120 -16.47 -11.04 82.89
CA GLU A 120 -16.05 -10.43 84.16
C GLU A 120 -15.77 -11.42 85.31
N ARG A 121 -15.77 -12.73 85.03
CA ARG A 121 -15.37 -13.76 85.99
C ARG A 121 -13.89 -13.61 86.35
N ALA A 122 -13.56 -13.62 87.63
CA ALA A 122 -12.17 -13.66 88.11
C ALA A 122 -11.44 -14.92 87.61
N PHE A 123 -10.19 -14.75 87.19
CA PHE A 123 -9.33 -15.86 86.82
C PHE A 123 -8.67 -16.48 88.07
N THR A 124 -8.41 -17.77 88.01
CA THR A 124 -7.32 -18.34 88.81
C THR A 124 -5.98 -18.05 88.14
N PRO A 125 -4.84 -18.05 88.86
CA PRO A 125 -3.54 -17.75 88.27
C PRO A 125 -3.20 -18.60 87.03
N ASP A 126 -3.51 -19.90 87.06
CA ASP A 126 -3.27 -20.81 85.93
C ASP A 126 -4.20 -20.52 84.74
N GLU A 127 -5.47 -20.18 85.01
CA GLU A 127 -6.45 -19.82 83.96
C GLU A 127 -6.10 -18.51 83.25
N GLU A 128 -5.56 -17.53 83.98
CA GLU A 128 -5.11 -16.24 83.41
C GLU A 128 -3.95 -16.46 82.43
N ASP A 129 -2.94 -17.24 82.84
CA ASP A 129 -1.78 -17.52 82.01
C ASP A 129 -2.16 -18.31 80.75
N GLU A 130 -3.09 -19.27 80.86
CA GLU A 130 -3.61 -20.00 79.70
C GLU A 130 -4.42 -19.09 78.76
N PHE A 131 -5.26 -18.20 79.30
CA PHE A 131 -6.01 -17.21 78.51
C PHE A 131 -5.07 -16.28 77.76
N VAL A 132 -4.07 -15.72 78.44
CA VAL A 132 -3.09 -14.81 77.83
C VAL A 132 -2.26 -15.54 76.77
N LYS A 133 -1.86 -16.78 77.01
CA LYS A 133 -1.18 -17.62 76.01
C LYS A 133 -2.06 -17.82 74.77
N LYS A 134 -3.36 -18.11 74.95
CA LYS A 134 -4.32 -18.23 73.83
C LYS A 134 -4.48 -16.91 73.08
N GLN A 135 -4.61 -15.78 73.78
CA GLN A 135 -4.72 -14.47 73.14
C GLN A 135 -3.46 -14.11 72.35
N ARG A 136 -2.26 -14.39 72.85
CA ARG A 136 -1.01 -14.18 72.11
C ARG A 136 -0.91 -15.02 70.85
N MET A 137 -1.28 -16.30 70.92
CA MET A 137 -1.31 -17.18 69.75
C MET A 137 -2.36 -16.70 68.72
N GLN A 138 -3.55 -16.30 69.18
CA GLN A 138 -4.61 -15.78 68.33
C GLN A 138 -4.26 -14.44 67.69
N ASN A 139 -3.62 -13.53 68.44
CA ASN A 139 -3.10 -12.26 67.92
C ASN A 139 -2.00 -12.49 66.88
N SER A 140 -1.09 -13.44 67.10
CA SER A 140 -0.06 -13.78 66.10
C SER A 140 -0.68 -14.35 64.81
N SER A 141 -1.60 -15.31 64.93
CA SER A 141 -2.27 -15.93 63.79
C SER A 141 -3.14 -14.93 63.00
N THR A 142 -3.88 -14.05 63.70
CA THR A 142 -4.66 -12.99 63.06
C THR A 142 -3.76 -11.88 62.49
N ALA A 143 -2.60 -11.61 63.08
CA ALA A 143 -1.55 -10.73 62.56
C ALA A 143 -1.07 -11.19 61.18
N GLU A 144 -0.69 -12.46 61.07
CA GLU A 144 -0.28 -13.08 59.81
C GLU A 144 -1.43 -13.08 58.78
N ARG A 145 -2.64 -13.43 59.20
CA ARG A 145 -3.80 -13.47 58.30
C ARG A 145 -4.14 -12.10 57.71
N SER A 146 -4.17 -11.01 58.48
CA SER A 146 -4.44 -9.70 57.87
C SER A 146 -3.25 -9.15 57.10
N LYS A 147 -2.00 -9.53 57.42
CA LYS A 147 -0.86 -9.22 56.54
C LYS A 147 -1.01 -9.88 55.17
N ALA A 148 -1.48 -11.13 55.13
CA ALA A 148 -1.80 -11.83 53.87
C ALA A 148 -2.94 -11.15 53.11
N LEU A 149 -4.05 -10.83 53.80
CA LEU A 149 -5.19 -10.12 53.19
C LEU A 149 -4.84 -8.72 52.69
N ALA A 150 -4.02 -7.96 53.42
CA ALA A 150 -3.53 -6.65 52.99
C ALA A 150 -2.66 -6.76 51.72
N MET A 151 -1.83 -7.81 51.62
CA MET A 151 -1.07 -8.09 50.40
C MET A 151 -2.00 -8.45 49.23
N GLU A 152 -2.99 -9.32 49.45
CA GLU A 152 -3.98 -9.69 48.42
C GLU A 152 -4.82 -8.51 47.95
N SER A 153 -5.24 -7.64 48.88
CA SER A 153 -5.95 -6.38 48.63
C SER A 153 -5.10 -5.43 47.80
N SER A 154 -3.84 -5.22 48.18
CA SER A 154 -2.89 -4.39 47.41
C SER A 154 -2.67 -4.95 45.99
N ASN A 155 -2.59 -6.28 45.84
CA ASN A 155 -2.41 -6.92 44.54
C ASN A 155 -3.67 -6.76 43.66
N ALA A 156 -4.86 -6.94 44.24
CA ALA A 156 -6.13 -6.77 43.53
C ALA A 156 -6.35 -5.30 43.10
N GLU A 157 -6.01 -4.35 43.96
CA GLU A 157 -6.02 -2.91 43.65
C GLU A 157 -5.05 -2.58 42.51
N ALA A 158 -3.81 -3.06 42.57
CA ALA A 158 -2.81 -2.81 41.53
C ALA A 158 -3.26 -3.37 40.17
N LEU A 159 -3.84 -4.57 40.15
CA LEU A 159 -4.39 -5.18 38.94
C LEU A 159 -5.55 -4.34 38.37
N PHE A 160 -6.51 -3.94 39.21
CA PHE A 160 -7.62 -3.10 38.79
C PHE A 160 -7.12 -1.77 38.22
N GLN A 161 -6.19 -1.08 38.87
CA GLN A 161 -5.64 0.18 38.40
C GLN A 161 -4.89 0.06 37.07
N GLN A 162 -4.20 -1.06 36.83
CA GLN A 162 -3.57 -1.31 35.52
C GLN A 162 -4.61 -1.48 34.41
N LEU A 163 -5.71 -2.18 34.69
CA LEU A 163 -6.80 -2.38 33.73
C LEU A 163 -7.62 -1.10 33.50
N ASP A 164 -7.91 -0.34 34.55
CA ASP A 164 -8.69 0.90 34.47
C ASP A 164 -7.98 1.97 33.62
N LYS A 165 -6.63 2.00 33.63
CA LYS A 165 -5.84 2.85 32.72
C LYS A 165 -6.08 2.56 31.24
N LEU A 166 -6.51 1.36 30.87
CA LEU A 166 -6.83 0.99 29.50
C LEU A 166 -8.24 1.39 29.08
N ARG A 167 -9.12 1.73 30.03
CA ARG A 167 -10.54 2.04 29.79
C ARG A 167 -10.74 3.13 28.76
N THR A 168 -10.00 4.24 28.86
CA THR A 168 -10.13 5.37 27.92
C THR A 168 -9.76 4.99 26.49
N ILE A 169 -8.81 4.07 26.32
CA ILE A 169 -8.38 3.57 25.01
C ILE A 169 -9.41 2.59 24.46
N TYR A 170 -9.99 1.74 25.33
CA TYR A 170 -11.08 0.84 24.97
C TYR A 170 -12.34 1.62 24.54
N ASP A 171 -12.76 2.62 25.30
CA ASP A 171 -13.91 3.46 24.96
C ASP A 171 -13.71 4.16 23.60
N ALA A 172 -12.49 4.64 23.33
CA ALA A 172 -12.14 5.19 22.02
C ALA A 172 -12.16 4.15 20.89
N TYR A 173 -11.72 2.91 21.17
CA TYR A 173 -11.80 1.79 20.23
C TYR A 173 -13.27 1.42 19.91
N VAL A 174 -14.12 1.30 20.93
CA VAL A 174 -15.56 1.01 20.75
C VAL A 174 -16.21 2.11 19.93
N LYS A 175 -15.95 3.39 20.24
CA LYS A 175 -16.45 4.52 19.46
C LYS A 175 -16.01 4.50 18.00
N LEU A 176 -14.79 4.05 17.72
CA LEU A 176 -14.31 3.89 16.34
C LEU A 176 -15.09 2.78 15.61
N VAL A 177 -15.27 1.63 16.27
CA VAL A 177 -15.92 0.44 15.69
C VAL A 177 -17.42 0.63 15.49
N GLU A 178 -18.12 1.17 16.49
CA GLU A 178 -19.58 1.21 16.51
C GLU A 178 -20.16 2.48 15.87
N GLU A 179 -19.45 3.61 15.91
CA GLU A 179 -19.97 4.89 15.44
C GLU A 179 -19.17 5.44 14.25
N THR A 180 -17.85 5.59 14.40
CA THR A 180 -17.04 6.41 13.48
C THR A 180 -16.84 5.73 12.13
N ILE A 181 -16.45 4.44 12.12
CA ILE A 181 -16.25 3.67 10.89
C ILE A 181 -17.58 3.44 10.16
N PRO A 182 -18.68 3.01 10.81
CA PRO A 182 -19.96 2.85 10.13
C PRO A 182 -20.50 4.15 9.52
N LEU A 183 -20.31 5.29 10.19
CA LEU A 183 -20.69 6.59 9.63
C LEU A 183 -19.85 6.94 8.40
N ALA A 184 -18.54 6.70 8.44
CA ALA A 184 -17.65 6.91 7.28
C ALA A 184 -18.01 5.97 6.11
N GLU A 185 -18.36 4.71 6.39
CA GLU A 185 -18.85 3.75 5.38
C GLU A 185 -20.14 4.20 4.73
N LYS A 186 -21.09 4.71 5.53
CA LYS A 186 -22.34 5.28 5.02
C LYS A 186 -22.09 6.48 4.11
N ASN A 187 -21.20 7.38 4.50
CA ASN A 187 -20.83 8.55 3.69
C ASN A 187 -20.13 8.13 2.37
N LEU A 188 -19.23 7.14 2.42
CA LEU A 188 -18.60 6.59 1.23
C LEU A 188 -19.63 6.00 0.26
N ASN A 189 -20.59 5.23 0.78
CA ASN A 189 -21.67 4.65 -0.04
C ASN A 189 -22.54 5.73 -0.68
N GLN A 190 -22.81 6.83 0.02
CA GLN A 190 -23.52 7.98 -0.53
C GLN A 190 -22.74 8.62 -1.69
N HIS A 191 -21.42 8.79 -1.52
CA HIS A 191 -20.56 9.35 -2.58
C HIS A 191 -20.45 8.41 -3.79
N LEU A 192 -20.38 7.09 -3.58
CA LEU A 192 -20.38 6.10 -4.67
C LEU A 192 -21.70 6.11 -5.44
N ALA A 193 -22.83 6.28 -4.75
CA ALA A 193 -24.13 6.40 -5.41
C ALA A 193 -24.22 7.68 -6.24
N ASP A 194 -23.76 8.82 -5.72
CA ASP A 194 -23.69 10.09 -6.45
C ASP A 194 -22.76 10.00 -7.68
N GLU A 195 -21.58 9.39 -7.51
CA GLU A 195 -20.64 9.15 -8.62
C GLU A 195 -21.26 8.28 -9.70
N SER A 196 -21.91 7.17 -9.33
CA SER A 196 -22.58 6.29 -10.28
C SER A 196 -23.71 6.99 -11.03
N GLN A 197 -24.50 7.83 -10.35
CA GLN A 197 -25.58 8.59 -10.96
C GLN A 197 -25.02 9.61 -11.98
N LYS A 198 -23.94 10.31 -11.62
CA LYS A 198 -23.29 11.30 -12.50
C LYS A 198 -22.58 10.65 -13.68
N ALA A 199 -21.96 9.49 -13.48
CA ALA A 199 -21.35 8.72 -14.55
C ALA A 199 -22.39 8.33 -15.60
N GLN A 200 -23.54 7.80 -15.15
CA GLN A 200 -24.64 7.47 -16.05
C GLN A 200 -25.17 8.70 -16.80
N ALA A 201 -25.39 9.82 -16.10
CA ALA A 201 -25.85 11.05 -16.72
C ALA A 201 -24.85 11.62 -17.75
N PHE A 202 -23.55 11.47 -17.48
CA PHE A 202 -22.49 11.85 -18.41
C PHE A 202 -22.47 10.96 -19.65
N ASP A 203 -22.58 9.65 -19.49
CA ASP A 203 -22.65 8.68 -20.59
C ASP A 203 -23.88 8.93 -21.48
N ASP A 204 -25.05 9.17 -20.87
CA ASP A 204 -26.28 9.51 -21.59
C ASP A 204 -26.09 10.77 -22.43
N LEU A 205 -25.44 11.79 -21.86
CA LEU A 205 -25.19 13.06 -22.53
C LEU A 205 -24.15 12.94 -23.65
N LEU A 206 -23.14 12.08 -23.51
CA LEU A 206 -22.22 11.72 -24.60
C LEU A 206 -22.96 11.01 -25.75
N GLY A 207 -23.92 10.14 -25.43
CA GLY A 207 -24.77 9.49 -26.42
C GLY A 207 -25.59 10.50 -27.24
N VAL A 208 -26.23 11.47 -26.57
CA VAL A 208 -26.97 12.55 -27.24
C VAL A 208 -26.03 13.44 -28.05
N LEU A 209 -24.87 13.81 -27.50
CA LEU A 209 -23.88 14.63 -28.21
C LEU A 209 -23.40 13.96 -29.50
N ALA A 210 -23.13 12.65 -29.46
CA ALA A 210 -22.74 11.89 -30.64
C ALA A 210 -23.84 11.88 -31.71
N HIS A 211 -25.10 11.74 -31.31
CA HIS A 211 -26.23 11.78 -32.25
C HIS A 211 -26.37 13.15 -32.91
N VAL A 212 -26.35 14.24 -32.13
CA VAL A 212 -26.42 15.62 -32.66
C VAL A 212 -25.21 15.94 -33.53
N GLN A 213 -24.03 15.40 -33.20
CA GLN A 213 -22.85 15.53 -34.04
C GLN A 213 -23.05 14.87 -35.42
N MET A 214 -23.61 13.66 -35.45
CA MET A 214 -23.90 12.97 -36.72
C MET A 214 -24.89 13.77 -37.57
N ASP A 215 -25.94 14.32 -36.97
CA ASP A 215 -26.91 15.17 -37.67
C ASP A 215 -26.26 16.46 -38.18
N ARG A 216 -25.41 17.09 -37.37
CA ARG A 216 -24.64 18.27 -37.77
C ARG A 216 -23.76 17.97 -38.98
N ASP A 217 -22.98 16.90 -38.92
CA ASP A 217 -22.04 16.51 -39.97
C ASP A 217 -22.79 16.16 -41.27
N ALA A 218 -23.97 15.54 -41.17
CA ALA A 218 -24.84 15.25 -42.31
C ALA A 218 -25.37 16.52 -42.98
N VAL A 219 -25.77 17.55 -42.21
CA VAL A 219 -26.20 18.84 -42.76
C VAL A 219 -25.01 19.63 -43.31
N GLU A 220 -23.86 19.60 -42.65
CA GLU A 220 -22.63 20.27 -43.09
C GLU A 220 -22.17 19.76 -44.46
N ALA A 221 -22.23 18.45 -44.69
CA ALA A 221 -21.88 17.83 -45.96
C ALA A 221 -22.70 18.35 -47.15
N LEU A 222 -23.89 18.93 -46.91
CA LEU A 222 -24.75 19.49 -47.95
C LEU A 222 -24.40 20.95 -48.32
N LEU A 223 -23.57 21.64 -47.54
CA LEU A 223 -23.23 23.05 -47.78
C LEU A 223 -22.45 23.25 -49.10
N GLN A 224 -21.38 22.48 -49.30
CA GLN A 224 -20.54 22.60 -50.51
C GLN A 224 -21.29 22.23 -51.81
N PRO A 225 -22.03 21.11 -51.90
CA PRO A 225 -22.86 20.82 -53.08
C PRO A 225 -23.84 21.94 -53.38
N THR A 226 -24.42 22.56 -52.35
CA THR A 226 -25.38 23.65 -52.51
C THR A 226 -24.73 24.93 -53.04
N ASP A 227 -23.54 25.28 -52.57
CA ASP A 227 -22.75 26.38 -53.14
C ASP A 227 -22.38 26.13 -54.60
N THR A 228 -22.07 24.87 -54.95
CA THR A 228 -21.74 24.48 -56.31
C THR A 228 -22.95 24.60 -57.24
N ILE A 229 -24.14 24.17 -56.79
CA ILE A 229 -25.40 24.31 -57.53
C ILE A 229 -25.73 25.79 -57.74
N ASP A 230 -25.68 26.62 -56.69
CA ASP A 230 -25.95 28.06 -56.80
C ASP A 230 -25.01 28.76 -57.79
N ARG A 231 -23.73 28.38 -57.83
CA ARG A 231 -22.77 28.87 -58.85
C ARG A 231 -23.19 28.47 -60.25
N HIS A 232 -23.49 27.19 -60.48
CA HIS A 232 -23.92 26.71 -61.80
C HIS A 232 -25.22 27.36 -62.27
N VAL A 233 -26.16 27.63 -61.37
CA VAL A 233 -27.39 28.36 -61.71
C VAL A 233 -27.07 29.78 -62.19
N HIS A 234 -26.13 30.49 -61.55
CA HIS A 234 -25.69 31.82 -62.01
C HIS A 234 -24.98 31.76 -63.37
N GLU A 235 -24.11 30.77 -63.58
CA GLU A 235 -23.41 30.56 -64.86
C GLU A 235 -24.41 30.30 -66.00
N ILE A 236 -25.41 29.44 -65.76
CA ILE A 236 -26.47 29.16 -66.74
C ILE A 236 -27.24 30.44 -67.07
N GLN A 237 -27.60 31.23 -66.05
CA GLN A 237 -28.31 32.50 -66.27
C GLN A 237 -27.50 33.51 -67.09
N GLN A 238 -26.18 33.58 -66.89
CA GLN A 238 -25.29 34.43 -67.69
C GLN A 238 -25.21 33.94 -69.14
N LEU A 239 -25.01 32.64 -69.34
CA LEU A 239 -24.92 32.05 -70.68
C LEU A 239 -26.22 32.21 -71.47
N VAL A 240 -27.38 32.07 -70.83
CA VAL A 240 -28.69 32.33 -71.47
C VAL A 240 -28.75 33.76 -72.02
N LYS A 241 -28.29 34.74 -71.23
CA LYS A 241 -28.27 36.14 -71.65
C LYS A 241 -27.28 36.39 -72.79
N GLU A 242 -26.10 35.80 -72.75
CA GLU A 242 -25.12 35.90 -73.84
C GLU A 242 -25.67 35.32 -75.15
N VAL A 243 -26.42 34.22 -75.10
CA VAL A 243 -27.09 33.65 -76.26
C VAL A 243 -28.14 34.62 -76.82
N GLU A 244 -28.97 35.21 -75.97
CA GLU A 244 -29.97 36.22 -76.38
C GLU A 244 -29.32 37.43 -77.07
N ASP A 245 -28.20 37.93 -76.54
CA ASP A 245 -27.44 39.06 -77.11
C ASP A 245 -26.80 38.71 -78.47
N LEU A 246 -26.28 37.48 -78.62
CA LEU A 246 -25.68 37.00 -79.87
C LEU A 246 -26.72 36.76 -80.97
N GLU A 247 -27.90 36.20 -80.61
CA GLU A 247 -29.03 36.04 -81.53
C GLU A 247 -29.47 37.41 -82.08
N TYR A 248 -29.55 38.43 -81.22
CA TYR A 248 -29.85 39.80 -81.62
C TYR A 248 -28.79 40.41 -82.56
N ALA A 249 -27.50 40.18 -82.29
CA ALA A 249 -26.42 40.72 -83.09
C ALA A 249 -26.34 40.10 -84.51
N LEU A 250 -26.58 38.79 -84.62
CA LEU A 250 -26.52 38.05 -85.89
C LEU A 250 -27.65 38.46 -86.86
N ASP A 251 -28.83 38.84 -86.35
CA ASP A 251 -29.92 39.35 -87.18
C ASP A 251 -29.64 40.73 -87.81
N SER A 252 -28.71 41.52 -87.23
CA SER A 252 -28.49 42.91 -87.62
C SER A 252 -27.36 43.16 -88.65
N SER A 253 -26.55 42.15 -88.99
CA SER A 253 -25.23 42.34 -89.60
C SER A 253 -25.10 41.97 -91.09
N GLY A 254 -26.19 42.03 -91.87
CA GLY A 254 -26.19 41.63 -93.28
C GLY A 254 -26.06 42.77 -94.30
N ARG A 255 -24.89 43.41 -94.47
CA ARG A 255 -24.43 44.04 -95.74
C ARG A 255 -23.10 44.80 -95.64
N GLY A 256 -22.17 44.53 -96.56
CA GLY A 256 -21.07 45.46 -96.87
C GLY A 256 -19.89 44.81 -97.60
N VAL A 257 -20.00 44.59 -98.91
CA VAL A 257 -18.89 44.10 -99.74
C VAL A 257 -17.97 45.27 -100.09
N LYS A 258 -16.70 45.19 -99.65
CA LYS A 258 -15.64 46.18 -99.90
C LYS A 258 -15.13 46.09 -101.35
N SER A 259 -14.61 47.22 -101.85
CA SER A 259 -14.08 47.34 -103.22
C SER A 259 -12.71 46.67 -103.38
N LEU A 260 -12.32 46.34 -104.62
CA LEU A 260 -11.13 45.54 -104.93
C LEU A 260 -9.80 46.19 -104.48
N GLU A 261 -9.66 47.51 -104.55
CA GLU A 261 -8.47 48.21 -104.04
C GLU A 261 -8.41 48.23 -102.51
N GLU A 262 -9.57 48.34 -101.84
CA GLU A 262 -9.66 48.20 -100.38
C GLU A 262 -9.29 46.76 -99.98
N ILE A 263 -9.76 45.76 -100.72
CA ILE A 263 -9.38 44.36 -100.53
C ILE A 263 -7.87 44.18 -100.71
N GLN A 264 -7.23 44.82 -101.70
CA GLN A 264 -5.80 44.63 -101.95
C GLN A 264 -4.91 45.30 -100.91
N LEU A 265 -5.27 46.49 -100.44
CA LEU A 265 -4.57 47.18 -99.34
C LEU A 265 -4.76 46.45 -98.02
N GLU A 266 -5.99 46.01 -97.75
CA GLU A 266 -6.32 45.20 -96.59
C GLU A 266 -5.61 43.85 -96.65
N LEU A 267 -5.50 43.21 -97.82
CA LEU A 267 -4.75 41.97 -98.00
C LEU A 267 -3.26 42.19 -97.68
N ASN A 268 -2.62 43.23 -98.21
CA ASN A 268 -1.20 43.51 -97.95
C ASN A 268 -0.94 43.86 -96.47
N PHE A 269 -1.86 44.60 -95.83
CA PHE A 269 -1.79 44.89 -94.40
C PHE A 269 -1.94 43.61 -93.58
N LEU A 270 -3.00 42.83 -93.84
CA LEU A 270 -3.27 41.55 -93.19
C LEU A 270 -2.13 40.54 -93.41
N GLN A 271 -1.46 40.59 -94.56
CA GLN A 271 -0.34 39.71 -94.87
C GLN A 271 0.90 40.06 -94.04
N ARG A 272 1.18 41.35 -93.82
CA ARG A 272 2.23 41.80 -92.88
C ARG A 272 1.87 41.47 -91.44
N THR A 273 0.63 41.73 -91.03
CA THR A 273 0.15 41.40 -89.69
C THR A 273 0.23 39.89 -89.44
N ARG A 274 -0.13 39.07 -90.43
CA ARG A 274 0.03 37.61 -90.38
C ARG A 274 1.48 37.23 -90.19
N ASP A 275 2.41 37.79 -90.96
CA ASP A 275 3.83 37.43 -90.87
C ASP A 275 4.42 37.83 -89.50
N THR A 276 4.03 38.98 -88.95
CA THR A 276 4.39 39.38 -87.57
C THR A 276 3.79 38.43 -86.53
N LEU A 277 2.49 38.11 -86.64
CA LEU A 277 1.81 37.21 -85.72
C LEU A 277 2.37 35.79 -85.77
N ILE A 278 2.85 35.31 -86.93
CA ILE A 278 3.50 34.00 -87.04
C ILE A 278 4.78 33.96 -86.18
N VAL A 279 5.61 35.00 -86.26
CA VAL A 279 6.83 35.10 -85.45
C VAL A 279 6.50 35.18 -83.95
N GLU A 280 5.50 35.99 -83.57
CA GLU A 280 5.06 36.10 -82.18
C GLU A 280 4.47 34.78 -81.65
N VAL A 281 3.71 34.06 -82.47
CA VAL A 281 3.17 32.74 -82.10
C VAL A 281 4.28 31.72 -81.91
N ASP A 282 5.30 31.72 -82.74
CA ASP A 282 6.43 30.82 -82.59
C ASP A 282 7.27 31.16 -81.34
N ASP A 283 7.50 32.45 -81.05
CA ASP A 283 8.16 32.88 -79.82
C ASP A 283 7.34 32.49 -78.57
N LEU A 284 6.02 32.70 -78.59
CA LEU A 284 5.12 32.27 -77.51
C LEU A 284 5.12 30.75 -77.33
N ARG A 285 5.24 29.97 -78.41
CA ARG A 285 5.36 28.50 -78.33
C ARG A 285 6.68 28.09 -77.69
N ASP A 286 7.78 28.78 -77.98
CA ASP A 286 9.07 28.53 -77.34
C ASP A 286 9.05 28.92 -75.86
N GLN A 287 8.49 30.09 -75.52
CA GLN A 287 8.30 30.50 -74.13
C GLN A 287 7.42 29.51 -73.35
N HIS A 288 6.34 29.02 -73.97
CA HIS A 288 5.47 28.03 -73.36
C HIS A 288 6.19 26.70 -73.13
N ARG A 289 7.01 26.24 -74.08
CA ARG A 289 7.86 25.04 -73.90
C ARG A 289 8.80 25.20 -72.70
N MET A 290 9.53 26.30 -72.64
CA MET A 290 10.48 26.58 -71.55
C MET A 290 9.79 26.63 -70.19
N LEU A 291 8.67 27.36 -70.07
CA LEU A 291 7.90 27.44 -68.83
C LEU A 291 7.36 26.07 -68.40
N ASN A 292 6.93 25.23 -69.34
CA ASN A 292 6.41 23.91 -69.03
C ASN A 292 7.52 22.95 -68.56
N GLU A 293 8.72 23.04 -69.14
CA GLU A 293 9.91 22.33 -68.66
C GLU A 293 10.32 22.78 -67.24
N ASP A 294 10.32 24.09 -66.98
CA ASP A 294 10.60 24.66 -65.66
C ASP A 294 9.57 24.20 -64.61
N MET A 295 8.28 24.19 -64.98
CA MET A 295 7.21 23.69 -64.10
C MET A 295 7.35 22.20 -63.81
N SER A 296 7.65 21.38 -64.82
CA SER A 296 7.93 19.95 -64.64
C SER A 296 9.13 19.73 -63.72
N SER A 297 10.21 20.48 -63.92
CA SER A 297 11.40 20.45 -63.06
C SER A 297 11.10 20.90 -61.62
N ALA A 298 10.29 21.93 -61.43
CA ALA A 298 9.86 22.38 -60.10
C ALA A 298 8.98 21.32 -59.42
N GLN A 299 8.07 20.68 -60.15
CA GLN A 299 7.22 19.62 -59.64
C GLN A 299 8.03 18.41 -59.17
N VAL A 300 9.00 17.94 -59.96
CA VAL A 300 9.90 16.85 -59.57
C VAL A 300 10.70 17.22 -58.32
N ARG A 301 11.26 18.43 -58.25
CA ARG A 301 11.98 18.91 -57.05
C ARG A 301 11.09 18.95 -55.81
N TRP A 302 9.83 19.39 -55.94
CA TRP A 302 8.87 19.42 -54.84
C TRP A 302 8.53 18.01 -54.35
N HIS A 303 8.30 17.06 -55.25
CA HIS A 303 8.03 15.67 -54.87
C HIS A 303 9.23 15.04 -54.14
N ASN A 304 10.45 15.24 -54.64
CA ASN A 304 11.66 14.75 -53.98
C ASN A 304 11.82 15.35 -52.58
N ALA A 305 11.62 16.67 -52.43
CA ALA A 305 11.69 17.33 -51.13
C ALA A 305 10.62 16.83 -50.15
N ARG A 306 9.41 16.53 -50.64
CA ARG A 306 8.33 15.95 -49.83
C ARG A 306 8.68 14.53 -49.39
N GLU A 307 9.22 13.70 -50.27
CA GLU A 307 9.62 12.34 -49.94
C GLU A 307 10.73 12.34 -48.87
N GLU A 308 11.74 13.19 -49.03
CA GLU A 308 12.80 13.35 -48.02
C GLU A 308 12.26 13.88 -46.69
N LYS A 309 11.29 14.81 -46.70
CA LYS A 309 10.60 15.24 -45.47
C LYS A 309 9.91 14.08 -44.76
N VAL A 310 9.23 13.19 -45.49
CA VAL A 310 8.55 12.02 -44.92
C VAL A 310 9.57 11.02 -44.35
N LYS A 311 10.68 10.78 -45.07
CA LYS A 311 11.78 9.94 -44.56
C LYS A 311 12.38 10.51 -43.29
N ALA A 312 12.69 11.82 -43.27
CA ALA A 312 13.22 12.50 -42.08
C ALA A 312 12.24 12.44 -40.90
N SER A 313 10.94 12.62 -41.14
CA SER A 313 9.90 12.54 -40.10
C SER A 313 9.81 11.15 -39.48
N SER A 314 9.87 10.09 -40.29
CA SER A 314 9.85 8.70 -39.78
C SER A 314 11.14 8.30 -39.06
N ILE A 315 12.28 8.92 -39.38
CA ILE A 315 13.52 8.76 -38.62
C ILE A 315 13.40 9.48 -37.26
N LEU A 316 12.87 10.71 -37.27
CA LEU A 316 12.67 11.50 -36.04
C LEU A 316 11.75 10.79 -35.05
N GLU A 317 10.64 10.24 -35.52
CA GLU A 317 9.68 9.49 -34.68
C GLU A 317 10.34 8.26 -34.03
N ARG A 318 11.13 7.51 -34.80
CA ARG A 318 11.91 6.38 -34.25
C ARG A 318 12.95 6.84 -33.23
N PHE A 319 13.58 7.99 -33.47
CA PHE A 319 14.54 8.56 -32.53
C PHE A 319 13.87 8.99 -31.22
N GLN A 320 12.74 9.68 -31.28
CA GLN A 320 11.94 10.04 -30.11
C GLN A 320 11.55 8.82 -29.28
N LYS A 321 11.08 7.76 -29.94
CA LYS A 321 10.77 6.51 -29.25
C LYS A 321 11.98 5.90 -28.55
N SER A 322 13.15 5.91 -29.21
CA SER A 322 14.38 5.42 -28.57
C SER A 322 14.86 6.32 -27.42
N GLU A 323 14.58 7.62 -27.47
CA GLU A 323 14.87 8.56 -26.39
C GLU A 323 13.98 8.29 -25.17
N GLU A 324 12.69 8.02 -25.38
CA GLU A 324 11.76 7.59 -24.33
C GLU A 324 12.22 6.26 -23.69
N GLU A 325 12.60 5.26 -24.50
CA GLU A 325 13.14 3.99 -24.02
C GLU A 325 14.43 4.18 -23.21
N LEU A 326 15.30 5.12 -23.58
CA LEU A 326 16.51 5.45 -22.83
C LEU A 326 16.20 6.06 -21.45
N VAL A 327 15.16 6.91 -21.36
CA VAL A 327 14.72 7.46 -20.07
C VAL A 327 14.21 6.35 -19.15
N LEU A 328 13.36 5.46 -19.67
CA LEU A 328 12.84 4.31 -18.90
C LEU A 328 13.98 3.39 -18.42
N LEU A 329 14.96 3.09 -19.28
CA LEU A 329 16.12 2.30 -18.91
C LEU A 329 16.99 2.99 -17.85
N ALA A 330 17.10 4.32 -17.88
CA ALA A 330 17.81 5.07 -16.84
C ALA A 330 17.08 4.98 -15.49
N GLU A 331 15.75 5.08 -15.48
CA GLU A 331 14.93 4.89 -14.27
C GLU A 331 15.05 3.46 -13.71
N GLU A 332 14.96 2.44 -14.57
CA GLU A 332 15.15 1.04 -14.18
C GLU A 332 16.55 0.81 -13.59
N LYS A 333 17.59 1.40 -14.19
CA LYS A 333 18.95 1.34 -13.67
C LYS A 333 19.05 1.94 -12.27
N GLU A 334 18.43 3.10 -12.01
CA GLU A 334 18.43 3.71 -10.68
C GLU A 334 17.69 2.83 -9.65
N GLN A 335 16.57 2.20 -10.04
CA GLN A 335 15.86 1.24 -9.20
C GLN A 335 16.74 0.04 -8.84
N LEU A 336 17.42 -0.55 -9.84
CA LEU A 336 18.34 -1.68 -9.62
C LEU A 336 19.53 -1.30 -8.75
N ILE A 337 20.03 -0.06 -8.83
CA ILE A 337 21.09 0.44 -7.93
C ILE A 337 20.60 0.49 -6.48
N VAL A 338 19.37 0.95 -6.25
CA VAL A 338 18.77 0.98 -4.91
C VAL A 338 18.56 -0.43 -4.37
N GLU A 339 18.01 -1.34 -5.18
CA GLU A 339 17.80 -2.73 -4.77
C GLU A 339 19.12 -3.44 -4.46
N LYS A 340 20.14 -3.26 -5.31
CA LYS A 340 21.49 -3.78 -5.07
C LYS A 340 22.05 -3.31 -3.72
N LYS A 341 21.92 -2.02 -3.41
CA LYS A 341 22.39 -1.47 -2.12
C LYS A 341 21.66 -2.11 -0.94
N LEU A 342 20.34 -2.26 -1.03
CA LEU A 342 19.54 -2.90 0.03
C LEU A 342 19.97 -4.36 0.24
N LEU A 343 20.23 -5.09 -0.84
CA LEU A 343 20.74 -6.46 -0.77
C LEU A 343 22.14 -6.51 -0.14
N GLU A 344 23.05 -5.62 -0.52
CA GLU A 344 24.38 -5.50 0.08
C GLU A 344 24.30 -5.19 1.58
N GLU A 345 23.42 -4.27 1.99
CA GLU A 345 23.15 -3.95 3.41
C GLU A 345 22.59 -5.15 4.19
N SER A 346 21.76 -5.98 3.56
CA SER A 346 21.24 -7.21 4.17
C SER A 346 22.27 -8.34 4.27
N LEU A 347 23.29 -8.33 3.40
CA LEU A 347 24.33 -9.34 3.35
C LEU A 347 25.32 -9.19 4.53
N ASP A 348 25.62 -7.96 4.94
CA ASP A 348 26.58 -7.66 6.02
C ASP A 348 26.22 -8.33 7.37
N PRO A 349 24.99 -8.24 7.90
CA PRO A 349 24.61 -8.94 9.13
C PRO A 349 24.64 -10.46 8.97
N LEU A 350 24.21 -10.99 7.82
CA LEU A 350 24.26 -12.43 7.54
C LEU A 350 25.70 -12.96 7.46
N SER A 351 26.62 -12.17 6.89
CA SER A 351 28.05 -12.52 6.86
C SER A 351 28.64 -12.56 8.26
N LYS A 352 28.30 -11.60 9.12
CA LYS A 352 28.72 -11.58 10.53
C LYS A 352 28.17 -12.77 11.31
N GLU A 353 26.89 -13.11 11.11
CA GLU A 353 26.28 -14.29 11.73
C GLU A 353 26.97 -15.58 11.28
N LYS A 354 27.25 -15.72 9.98
CA LYS A 354 28.00 -16.86 9.44
C LYS A 354 29.39 -16.99 10.07
N GLU A 355 30.14 -15.88 10.19
CA GLU A 355 31.46 -15.89 10.83
C GLU A 355 31.38 -16.25 12.31
N SER A 356 30.39 -15.72 13.04
CA SER A 356 30.14 -16.06 14.45
C SER A 356 29.85 -17.55 14.62
N LEU A 357 28.93 -18.10 13.81
CA LEU A 357 28.60 -19.52 13.85
C LEU A 357 29.79 -20.41 13.48
N LEU A 358 30.63 -19.98 12.53
CA LEU A 358 31.85 -20.69 12.17
C LEU A 358 32.86 -20.72 13.33
N GLN A 359 33.01 -19.59 14.05
CA GLN A 359 33.86 -19.51 15.24
C GLN A 359 33.34 -20.42 16.36
N GLU A 360 32.03 -20.41 16.62
CA GLU A 360 31.39 -21.29 17.60
C GLU A 360 31.58 -22.77 17.24
N TYR A 361 31.36 -23.13 15.97
CA TYR A 361 31.59 -24.49 15.47
C TYR A 361 33.03 -24.94 15.69
N ASN A 362 34.01 -24.10 15.33
CA ASN A 362 35.43 -24.42 15.52
C ASN A 362 35.79 -24.58 17.01
N ALA A 363 35.24 -23.72 17.88
CA ALA A 363 35.45 -23.82 19.32
C ALA A 363 34.84 -25.11 19.91
N LEU A 364 33.64 -25.50 19.48
CA LEU A 364 33.01 -26.75 19.88
C LEU A 364 33.80 -27.97 19.37
N LYS A 365 34.27 -27.94 18.13
CA LYS A 365 35.12 -28.99 17.58
C LYS A 365 36.41 -29.15 18.39
N GLN A 366 37.08 -28.05 18.74
CA GLN A 366 38.30 -28.09 19.55
C GLN A 366 38.03 -28.68 20.94
N LYS A 367 36.93 -28.29 21.60
CA LYS A 367 36.53 -28.87 22.89
C LYS A 367 36.30 -30.37 22.78
N LEU A 368 35.63 -30.82 21.72
CA LEU A 368 35.38 -32.24 21.48
C LEU A 368 36.69 -33.01 21.29
N ASP A 369 37.63 -32.47 20.51
CA ASP A 369 38.96 -33.07 20.32
C ASP A 369 39.73 -33.17 21.65
N GLU A 370 39.65 -32.15 22.51
CA GLU A 370 40.23 -32.13 23.86
C GLU A 370 39.60 -33.20 24.77
N GLU A 371 38.28 -33.33 24.76
CA GLU A 371 37.55 -34.37 25.51
C GLU A 371 37.93 -35.78 25.05
N TYR A 372 38.06 -35.99 23.73
CA TYR A 372 38.54 -37.27 23.18
C TYR A 372 39.97 -37.57 23.63
N HIS A 373 40.86 -36.58 23.62
CA HIS A 373 42.22 -36.72 24.13
C HIS A 373 42.24 -37.08 25.62
N GLN A 374 41.47 -36.38 26.45
CA GLN A 374 41.35 -36.68 27.88
C GLN A 374 40.80 -38.09 28.14
N LEU A 375 39.79 -38.51 27.37
CA LEU A 375 39.23 -39.85 27.46
C LEU A 375 40.26 -40.92 27.07
N ALA A 376 41.06 -40.67 26.02
CA ALA A 376 42.12 -41.56 25.59
C ALA A 376 43.23 -41.70 26.64
N GLU A 377 43.63 -40.59 27.29
CA GLU A 377 44.61 -40.61 28.39
C GLU A 377 44.06 -41.37 29.61
N ARG A 378 42.83 -41.11 30.05
CA ARG A 378 42.20 -41.89 31.13
C ARG A 378 42.13 -43.38 30.82
N LYS A 379 41.77 -43.73 29.57
CA LYS A 379 41.76 -45.13 29.11
C LYS A 379 43.16 -45.74 29.21
N ARG A 380 44.20 -44.98 28.86
CA ARG A 380 45.60 -45.41 28.94
C ARG A 380 46.04 -45.61 30.40
N GLU A 381 45.68 -44.70 31.30
CA GLU A 381 45.92 -44.82 32.75
C GLU A 381 45.27 -46.08 33.32
N PHE A 382 43.97 -46.28 33.07
CA PHE A 382 43.27 -47.49 33.50
C PHE A 382 43.91 -48.77 32.92
N GLN A 383 44.36 -48.74 31.66
CA GLN A 383 45.05 -49.88 31.08
C GLN A 383 46.38 -50.17 31.79
N GLN A 384 47.15 -49.14 32.15
CA GLN A 384 48.39 -49.31 32.91
C GLN A 384 48.15 -49.86 34.32
N GLU A 385 47.08 -49.41 34.99
CA GLU A 385 46.65 -49.94 36.29
C GLU A 385 46.22 -51.41 36.18
N LEU A 386 45.42 -51.76 35.17
CA LEU A 386 45.04 -53.15 34.90
C LEU A 386 46.26 -54.03 34.62
N ASP A 387 47.23 -53.55 33.85
CA ASP A 387 48.48 -54.28 33.59
C ASP A 387 49.31 -54.43 34.87
N ALA A 388 49.36 -53.41 35.73
CA ALA A 388 50.04 -53.46 37.03
C ALA A 388 49.38 -54.46 38.00
N LEU A 389 48.05 -54.43 38.09
CA LEU A 389 47.25 -55.41 38.83
C LEU A 389 47.42 -56.81 38.25
N GLY A 390 47.48 -56.94 36.92
CA GLY A 390 47.78 -58.19 36.23
C GLY A 390 49.15 -58.75 36.61
N ARG A 391 50.19 -57.90 36.65
CA ARG A 391 51.53 -58.27 37.14
C ARG A 391 51.52 -58.68 38.62
N LEU A 392 50.77 -57.98 39.47
CA LEU A 392 50.61 -58.33 40.89
C LEU A 392 49.86 -59.65 41.06
N SER A 393 48.80 -59.88 40.29
CA SER A 393 48.04 -61.13 40.25
C SER A 393 48.91 -62.30 39.79
N MET A 394 49.77 -62.10 38.78
CA MET A 394 50.77 -63.08 38.38
C MET A 394 51.80 -63.37 39.49
N LYS A 395 52.26 -62.35 40.22
CA LYS A 395 53.11 -62.54 41.41
C LYS A 395 52.40 -63.32 42.52
N ILE A 396 51.13 -63.02 42.80
CA ILE A 396 50.31 -63.74 43.78
C ILE A 396 50.08 -65.19 43.34
N LYS A 397 49.80 -65.46 42.06
CA LYS A 397 49.74 -66.83 41.53
C LYS A 397 51.09 -67.54 41.64
N GLY A 398 52.21 -66.86 41.40
CA GLY A 398 53.55 -67.40 41.63
C GLY A 398 53.84 -67.72 43.10
N LEU A 399 53.35 -66.89 44.02
CA LEU A 399 53.42 -67.14 45.47
C LEU A 399 52.47 -68.24 45.93
N GLY A 400 51.30 -68.40 45.31
CA GLY A 400 50.40 -69.54 45.55
C GLY A 400 50.97 -70.87 45.06
N ILE A 401 51.84 -70.85 44.05
CA ILE A 401 52.61 -72.03 43.61
C ILE A 401 53.78 -72.31 44.58
N LEU A 402 54.31 -71.29 45.28
CA LEU A 402 55.32 -71.43 46.33
C LEU A 402 54.73 -71.83 47.71
N PHE A 403 53.49 -71.46 48.01
CA PHE A 403 52.81 -71.80 49.27
C PHE A 403 52.06 -73.14 49.27
N HIS A 404 52.14 -73.92 48.19
CA HIS A 404 51.79 -75.35 48.24
C HIS A 404 52.93 -76.23 48.79
N PHE A 405 54.05 -75.64 49.20
CA PHE A 405 55.10 -76.27 50.01
C PHE A 405 55.59 -75.28 51.07
N SER A 406 54.88 -75.14 52.19
CA SER A 406 55.45 -74.90 53.53
C SER A 406 54.34 -74.58 54.53
N ASP A 407 54.02 -75.58 55.35
CA ASP A 407 53.19 -75.48 56.55
C ASP A 407 53.93 -74.76 57.70
N PHE A 408 53.15 -73.97 58.46
CA PHE A 408 53.27 -73.67 59.90
C PHE A 408 54.55 -73.02 60.48
N HIS A 409 54.44 -71.77 60.94
CA HIS A 409 54.16 -71.45 62.36
C HIS A 409 53.93 -69.92 62.59
N LEU A 410 52.83 -69.64 63.31
CA LEU A 410 52.32 -68.42 64.00
C LEU A 410 53.35 -67.54 64.76
N PRO A 411 53.01 -66.37 65.37
CA PRO A 411 51.79 -65.53 65.29
C PRO A 411 52.00 -63.98 65.37
N ASP A 412 50.87 -63.27 65.32
CA ASP A 412 50.48 -62.10 66.15
C ASP A 412 50.44 -60.67 65.58
N PHE A 413 49.30 -60.05 65.89
CA PHE A 413 48.97 -58.64 66.13
C PHE A 413 48.19 -57.79 65.11
N CYS A 414 47.05 -57.31 65.66
CA CYS A 414 46.39 -56.02 65.51
C CYS A 414 45.35 -55.78 64.40
N CYS A 415 44.09 -55.98 64.84
CA CYS A 415 42.94 -55.07 64.74
C CYS A 415 43.15 -53.65 64.17
N LEU A 416 42.23 -53.20 63.31
CA LEU A 416 41.46 -51.93 63.33
C LEU A 416 40.63 -51.87 62.01
N LEU A 417 39.32 -52.12 62.00
CA LEU A 417 38.23 -51.14 62.19
C LEU A 417 38.42 -49.83 61.40
N VAL A 418 37.59 -49.60 60.36
CA VAL A 418 36.55 -48.54 60.28
C VAL A 418 36.17 -48.28 58.79
N THR A 419 34.85 -48.33 58.55
CA THR A 419 34.00 -47.84 57.42
C THR A 419 34.26 -48.31 56.00
#